data_AF-A0A410H2H4-F1
#
_entry.id   AF-A0A410H2H4-F1
#
_cell.length_a   1.000
_cell.length_b   1.000
_cell.length_c   1.000
_cell.angle_alpha   90.00
_cell.angle_beta   90.00
_cell.angle_gamma   90.00
#
_symmetry.space_group_name_H-M   'P 1'
#
loop_
_entity.id
_entity.type
_entity.pdbx_description
1 polymer ?
#
loop_
_entity_poly.entity_id
_entity_poly.type
_entity_poly.pdbx_seq_one_letter_code
_entity_poly.pdbx_strand_id
1 'polypeptide(L)'
;MTLHENQALIEISYGRMALKAHSIERNLAMILALSIGQNPEEYNKLLKRYQKLTLGKQVNLAKEKNIFDEELLFALNDVVKTRNELIHDIGGLVADSAFSDRNSKEIIEYLAIFTAFLTEVSNILSLELEQKFGKDVLDELRKIAEEVVLKWHA
;
A
#
# COMPACT_ATOMS: atom_id res chain seq x y z
N MET A 1 -16.44 -5.61 -26.17
CA MET A 1 -15.90 -4.51 -25.37
C MET A 1 -15.19 -3.59 -26.34
N THR A 2 -15.42 -2.28 -26.28
CA THR A 2 -14.72 -1.32 -27.12
C THR A 2 -13.34 -1.01 -26.54
N LEU A 3 -12.42 -0.50 -27.35
CA LEU A 3 -11.11 -0.04 -26.88
C LEU A 3 -11.21 0.91 -25.67
N HIS A 4 -12.21 1.81 -25.69
CA HIS A 4 -12.45 2.76 -24.63
C HIS A 4 -12.95 2.11 -23.33
N GLU A 5 -13.82 1.09 -23.44
CA GLU A 5 -14.28 0.29 -22.29
C GLU A 5 -13.11 -0.49 -21.64
N ASN A 6 -12.21 -1.06 -22.44
CA ASN A 6 -11.03 -1.76 -21.95
C ASN A 6 -10.11 -0.83 -21.15
N GLN A 7 -9.83 0.35 -21.71
CA GLN A 7 -8.97 1.34 -21.05
C GLN A 7 -9.56 1.79 -19.72
N ALA A 8 -10.86 2.12 -19.68
CA ALA A 8 -11.53 2.53 -18.44
C ALA A 8 -11.46 1.42 -17.36
N LEU A 9 -11.62 0.15 -17.75
CA LEU A 9 -11.51 -0.98 -16.82
C LEU A 9 -10.09 -1.16 -16.27
N ILE A 10 -9.06 -0.96 -17.11
CA ILE A 10 -7.66 -1.00 -16.67
C ILE A 10 -7.38 0.12 -15.68
N GLU A 11 -7.81 1.36 -15.98
CA GLU A 11 -7.64 2.51 -15.10
C GLU A 11 -8.33 2.31 -13.75
N ILE A 12 -9.58 1.81 -13.74
CA ILE A 12 -10.31 1.48 -12.51
C ILE A 12 -9.59 0.38 -11.71
N SER A 13 -9.15 -0.69 -12.38
CA SER A 13 -8.50 -1.82 -11.73
C SER A 13 -7.15 -1.41 -11.13
N TYR A 14 -6.38 -0.61 -11.86
CA TYR A 14 -5.13 -0.03 -11.41
C TYR A 14 -5.34 0.91 -10.22
N GLY A 15 -6.36 1.79 -10.28
CA GLY A 15 -6.71 2.67 -9.16
C GLY A 15 -7.04 1.90 -7.89
N ARG A 16 -7.80 0.80 -7.99
CA ARG A 16 -8.11 -0.09 -6.85
C ARG A 16 -6.85 -0.72 -6.26
N MET A 17 -5.98 -1.26 -7.12
CA MET A 17 -4.70 -1.84 -6.74
C MET A 17 -3.83 -0.81 -5.99
N ALA A 18 -3.69 0.40 -6.56
CA ALA A 18 -2.90 1.48 -5.98
C ALA A 18 -3.42 1.90 -4.59
N LEU A 19 -4.73 2.04 -4.43
CA LEU A 19 -5.35 2.34 -3.13
C LEU A 19 -5.06 1.25 -2.09
N LYS A 20 -5.05 -0.02 -2.49
CA LYS A 20 -4.67 -1.12 -1.59
C LYS A 20 -3.18 -1.10 -1.23
N ALA A 21 -2.30 -0.79 -2.18
CA ALA A 21 -0.88 -0.60 -1.88
C ALA A 21 -0.66 0.57 -0.90
N HIS A 22 -1.40 1.67 -1.02
CA HIS A 22 -1.35 2.78 -0.06
C HIS A 22 -1.85 2.39 1.35
N SER A 23 -2.82 1.49 1.45
CA SER A 23 -3.26 0.93 2.75
C SER A 23 -2.10 0.21 3.44
N ILE A 24 -1.35 -0.60 2.70
CA ILE A 24 -0.13 -1.28 3.21
C ILE A 24 0.90 -0.25 3.67
N GLU A 25 1.21 0.77 2.84
CA GLU A 25 2.16 1.84 3.21
C GLU A 25 1.75 2.59 4.49
N ARG A 26 0.46 2.85 4.66
CA ARG A 26 -0.06 3.52 5.85
C ARG A 26 0.09 2.65 7.10
N ASN A 27 -0.34 1.39 7.03
CA ASN A 27 -0.24 0.46 8.16
C ASN A 27 1.23 0.22 8.54
N LEU A 28 2.09 0.04 7.54
CA LEU A 28 3.50 -0.17 7.76
C LEU A 28 4.18 1.06 8.41
N ALA A 29 3.85 2.27 7.96
CA ALA A 29 4.33 3.50 8.61
C ALA A 29 3.89 3.59 10.08
N MET A 30 2.66 3.19 10.41
CA MET A 30 2.16 3.15 11.79
C MET A 30 2.93 2.13 12.63
N ILE A 31 3.09 0.90 12.13
CA ILE A 31 3.84 -0.16 12.84
C ILE A 31 5.28 0.29 13.09
N LEU A 32 5.95 0.87 12.09
CA LEU A 32 7.32 1.39 12.24
C LEU A 32 7.41 2.51 13.28
N ALA A 33 6.45 3.45 13.27
CA ALA A 33 6.43 4.55 14.21
C ALA A 33 6.24 4.07 15.66
N LEU A 34 5.30 3.14 15.86
CA LEU A 34 4.99 2.57 17.17
C LEU A 34 6.06 1.60 17.68
N SER A 35 6.73 0.87 16.79
CA SER A 35 7.79 -0.06 17.18
C SER A 35 9.09 0.64 17.59
N ILE A 36 9.30 1.87 17.13
CA ILE A 36 10.55 2.62 17.33
C ILE A 36 10.37 3.76 18.33
N GLY A 37 9.22 4.44 18.32
CA GLY A 37 8.93 5.55 19.22
C GLY A 37 8.63 5.06 20.63
N GLN A 38 9.14 5.78 21.64
CA GLN A 38 8.99 5.41 23.04
C GLN A 38 7.79 6.10 23.71
N ASN A 39 7.26 7.15 23.09
CA ASN A 39 6.19 7.98 23.64
C ASN A 39 5.34 8.63 22.52
N PRO A 40 4.19 9.24 22.87
CA PRO A 40 3.29 9.89 21.91
C PRO A 40 3.89 10.95 21.01
N GLU A 41 4.78 11.78 21.54
CA GLU A 41 5.43 12.81 20.73
C GLU A 41 6.36 12.19 19.67
N GLU A 42 7.11 11.16 20.07
CA GLU A 42 8.04 10.46 19.19
C GLU A 42 7.33 9.68 18.09
N TYR A 43 6.34 8.83 18.42
CA TYR A 43 5.67 8.07 17.37
C TYR A 43 4.92 8.99 16.40
N ASN A 44 4.39 10.13 16.85
CA ASN A 44 3.73 11.10 15.96
C ASN A 44 4.73 11.75 14.98
N LYS A 45 5.92 12.09 15.46
CA LYS A 45 7.01 12.61 14.62
C LYS A 45 7.50 11.56 13.63
N LEU A 46 7.67 10.32 14.08
CA LEU A 46 8.10 9.20 13.24
C LEU A 46 7.05 8.83 12.20
N LEU A 47 5.76 8.81 12.55
CA LEU A 47 4.66 8.54 11.63
C LEU A 47 4.66 9.53 10.45
N LYS A 48 4.74 10.84 10.74
CA LYS A 48 4.83 11.89 9.72
C LYS A 48 6.07 11.74 8.82
N ARG A 49 7.17 11.22 9.36
CA ARG A 49 8.39 10.93 8.61
C ARG A 49 8.21 9.69 7.71
N TYR A 50 7.67 8.61 8.26
CA TYR A 50 7.56 7.32 7.57
C TYR A 50 6.47 7.31 6.51
N GLN A 51 5.40 8.09 6.66
CA GLN A 51 4.40 8.33 5.61
C GLN A 51 4.97 8.98 4.33
N LYS A 52 6.14 9.63 4.42
CA LYS A 52 6.83 10.23 3.27
C LYS A 52 7.83 9.27 2.59
N LEU A 53 8.02 8.09 3.15
CA LEU A 53 8.88 7.06 2.57
C LEU A 53 8.08 6.23 1.56
N THR A 54 8.75 5.78 0.50
CA THR A 54 8.18 4.79 -0.42
C THR A 54 8.01 3.45 0.30
N LEU A 55 7.06 2.61 -0.15
CA LEU A 55 6.89 1.26 0.40
C LEU A 55 8.21 0.50 0.53
N GLY A 56 9.05 0.47 -0.52
CA GLY A 56 10.34 -0.21 -0.47
C GLY A 56 11.28 0.31 0.62
N LYS A 57 11.30 1.62 0.88
CA LYS A 57 12.07 2.20 1.99
C LYS A 57 11.51 1.81 3.35
N GLN A 58 10.19 1.73 3.49
CA GLN A 58 9.56 1.27 4.72
C GLN A 58 9.83 -0.22 4.98
N VAL A 59 9.76 -1.07 3.95
CA VAL A 59 10.06 -2.51 4.05
C VAL A 59 11.52 -2.74 4.45
N ASN A 60 12.46 -2.01 3.82
CA ASN A 60 13.87 -2.07 4.21
C ASN A 60 14.08 -1.64 5.67
N LEU A 61 13.41 -0.57 6.11
CA LEU A 61 13.50 -0.13 7.50
C LEU A 61 12.92 -1.18 8.47
N ALA A 62 11.81 -1.82 8.12
CA ALA A 62 11.22 -2.89 8.93
C ALA A 62 12.18 -4.08 9.07
N LYS A 63 12.87 -4.45 7.99
CA LYS A 63 13.93 -5.46 7.99
C LYS A 63 15.11 -5.07 8.87
N GLU A 64 15.66 -3.87 8.69
CA GLU A 64 16.80 -3.36 9.48
C GLU A 64 16.50 -3.32 10.98
N LYS A 65 15.23 -3.14 11.35
CA LYS A 65 14.76 -3.07 12.73
C LYS A 65 14.22 -4.39 13.27
N ASN A 66 14.24 -5.47 12.49
CA ASN A 66 13.71 -6.79 12.85
C ASN A 66 12.27 -6.72 13.37
N ILE A 67 11.40 -5.94 12.70
CA ILE A 67 10.01 -5.72 13.14
C ILE A 67 9.09 -6.90 12.84
N PHE A 68 9.35 -7.57 11.71
CA PHE A 68 8.57 -8.69 11.20
C PHE A 68 9.46 -9.92 11.01
N ASP A 69 8.81 -11.08 10.94
CA ASP A 69 9.45 -12.31 10.51
C ASP A 69 9.82 -12.29 9.01
N GLU A 70 10.57 -13.30 8.59
CA GLU A 70 11.04 -13.42 7.21
C GLU A 70 9.90 -13.64 6.21
N GLU A 71 8.81 -14.29 6.61
CA GLU A 71 7.67 -14.60 5.73
C GLU A 71 6.92 -13.32 5.34
N LEU A 72 6.59 -12.47 6.31
CA LEU A 72 5.94 -11.19 6.04
C LEU A 72 6.87 -10.21 5.31
N LEU A 73 8.18 -10.21 5.63
CA LEU A 73 9.16 -9.44 4.86
C LEU A 73 9.25 -9.90 3.41
N PHE A 74 9.18 -11.21 3.16
CA PHE A 74 9.14 -11.76 1.81
C PHE A 74 7.91 -11.27 1.04
N ALA A 75 6.72 -11.42 1.63
CA ALA A 75 5.47 -10.96 1.03
C ALA A 75 5.48 -9.45 0.72
N LEU A 76 6.01 -8.63 1.64
CA LEU A 76 6.14 -7.18 1.43
C LEU A 76 7.13 -6.82 0.31
N ASN A 77 8.22 -7.57 0.16
CA ASN A 77 9.15 -7.38 -0.95
C ASN A 77 8.51 -7.76 -2.29
N ASP A 78 7.72 -8.84 -2.33
CA ASP A 78 6.95 -9.22 -3.51
C ASP A 78 5.93 -8.16 -3.91
N VAL A 79 5.27 -7.52 -2.94
CA VAL A 79 4.42 -6.35 -3.19
C VAL A 79 5.21 -5.21 -3.83
N VAL A 80 6.38 -4.86 -3.28
CA VAL A 80 7.22 -3.77 -3.81
C VAL A 80 7.65 -4.05 -5.25
N LYS A 81 8.15 -5.26 -5.50
CA LYS A 81 8.62 -5.69 -6.82
C LYS A 81 7.48 -5.65 -7.83
N THR A 82 6.39 -6.37 -7.55
CA THR A 82 5.25 -6.51 -8.46
C THR A 82 4.60 -5.16 -8.76
N ARG A 83 4.43 -4.29 -7.76
CA ARG A 83 3.90 -2.94 -7.96
C ARG A 83 4.79 -2.11 -8.89
N ASN A 84 6.10 -2.17 -8.73
CA ASN A 84 7.01 -1.39 -9.56
C ASN A 84 7.00 -1.90 -11.01
N GLU A 85 6.98 -3.21 -11.22
CA GLU A 85 6.82 -3.84 -12.55
C GLU A 85 5.51 -3.38 -13.21
N LEU A 86 4.39 -3.45 -12.49
CA LEU A 86 3.08 -3.00 -12.96
C LEU A 86 3.03 -1.51 -13.34
N ILE A 87 3.67 -0.63 -12.57
CA ILE A 87 3.73 0.81 -12.89
C ILE A 87 4.43 1.02 -14.23
N HIS A 88 5.51 0.29 -14.49
CA HIS A 88 6.24 0.39 -15.75
C HIS A 88 5.45 -0.19 -16.92
N ASP A 89 4.86 -1.37 -16.74
CA ASP A 89 4.11 -2.07 -17.79
C ASP A 89 2.84 -1.30 -18.18
N ILE A 90 2.05 -0.86 -17.19
CA ILE A 90 0.81 -0.10 -17.43
C ILE A 90 1.13 1.30 -17.96
N GLY A 91 2.19 1.94 -17.43
CA GLY A 91 2.62 3.25 -17.90
C GLY A 91 2.95 3.27 -19.40
N GLY A 92 3.68 2.25 -19.88
CA GLY A 92 3.97 2.10 -21.30
C GLY A 92 2.71 1.86 -22.14
N LEU A 93 1.84 0.95 -21.69
CA LEU A 93 0.64 0.58 -22.45
C LEU A 93 -0.39 1.71 -22.56
N VAL A 94 -0.57 2.49 -21.50
CA VAL A 94 -1.46 3.66 -21.51
C VAL A 94 -0.88 4.76 -22.41
N ALA A 95 0.43 5.03 -22.32
CA ALA A 95 1.08 6.07 -23.11
C ALA A 95 1.03 5.79 -24.62
N ASP A 96 1.19 4.51 -25.01
CA ASP A 96 1.26 4.10 -26.41
C ASP A 96 -0.12 3.81 -27.03
N SER A 97 -1.21 3.90 -26.24
CA SER A 97 -2.57 3.49 -26.65
C SER A 97 -2.61 2.06 -27.24
N ALA A 98 -1.68 1.20 -26.83
CA ALA A 98 -1.39 -0.09 -27.45
C ALA A 98 -2.26 -1.24 -26.89
N PHE A 99 -3.54 -0.97 -26.64
CA PHE A 99 -4.46 -1.97 -26.09
C PHE A 99 -5.08 -2.82 -27.21
N SER A 100 -4.69 -4.10 -27.25
CA SER A 100 -5.48 -5.12 -27.95
C SER A 100 -6.43 -5.79 -26.94
N ASP A 101 -7.57 -6.31 -27.40
CA ASP A 101 -8.56 -6.97 -26.54
C ASP A 101 -7.96 -8.10 -25.69
N ARG A 102 -7.00 -8.85 -26.26
CA ARG A 102 -6.30 -9.94 -25.55
C ARG A 102 -5.38 -9.39 -24.45
N ASN A 103 -4.57 -8.38 -24.77
CA ASN A 103 -3.65 -7.77 -23.81
C ASN A 103 -4.42 -7.11 -22.66
N SER A 104 -5.54 -6.44 -22.95
CA SER A 104 -6.36 -5.78 -21.94
C SER A 104 -6.95 -6.76 -20.93
N LYS A 105 -7.45 -7.91 -21.39
CA LYS A 105 -8.01 -8.93 -20.50
C LYS A 105 -6.95 -9.51 -19.55
N GLU A 106 -5.78 -9.86 -20.08
CA GLU A 106 -4.67 -10.42 -19.30
C GLU A 106 -4.20 -9.43 -18.21
N ILE A 107 -4.11 -8.14 -18.52
CA ILE A 107 -3.75 -7.10 -17.54
C ILE A 107 -4.81 -6.90 -16.48
N ILE A 108 -6.09 -6.88 -16.87
CA ILE A 108 -7.20 -6.73 -15.91
C ILE A 108 -7.21 -7.92 -14.93
N GLU A 109 -7.04 -9.14 -15.43
CA GLU A 109 -6.95 -10.35 -14.60
C GLU A 109 -5.74 -10.29 -13.67
N TYR A 110 -4.58 -9.89 -14.18
CA TYR A 110 -3.38 -9.76 -13.37
C TYR A 110 -3.52 -8.69 -12.27
N LEU A 111 -4.11 -7.53 -12.58
CA LEU A 111 -4.43 -6.49 -11.60
C LEU A 111 -5.42 -6.98 -10.54
N ALA A 112 -6.41 -7.78 -10.92
CA ALA A 112 -7.37 -8.35 -9.98
C ALA A 112 -6.69 -9.34 -9.00
N ILE A 113 -5.85 -10.25 -9.51
CA ILE A 113 -5.08 -11.19 -8.71
C ILE A 113 -4.16 -10.45 -7.74
N PHE A 114 -3.40 -9.47 -8.24
CA PHE A 114 -2.49 -8.71 -7.38
C PHE A 114 -3.25 -7.88 -6.34
N THR A 115 -4.41 -7.31 -6.68
CA THR A 115 -5.27 -6.60 -5.72
C THR A 115 -5.76 -7.52 -4.60
N ALA A 116 -6.07 -8.79 -4.90
CA ALA A 116 -6.43 -9.78 -3.89
C ALA A 116 -5.25 -10.05 -2.95
N PHE A 117 -4.05 -10.26 -3.50
CA PHE A 117 -2.83 -10.43 -2.71
C PHE A 117 -2.52 -9.21 -1.82
N LEU A 118 -2.63 -7.99 -2.34
CA LEU A 118 -2.49 -6.76 -1.54
C LEU A 118 -3.50 -6.70 -0.40
N THR A 119 -4.71 -7.21 -0.62
CA THR A 119 -5.75 -7.25 0.41
C THR A 119 -5.37 -8.21 1.53
N GLU A 120 -4.83 -9.38 1.20
CA GLU A 120 -4.32 -10.35 2.18
C GLU A 120 -3.18 -9.76 3.01
N VAL A 121 -2.17 -9.17 2.37
CA VAL A 121 -1.04 -8.52 3.06
C VAL A 121 -1.52 -7.35 3.94
N SER A 122 -2.46 -6.54 3.45
CA SER A 122 -3.06 -5.45 4.23
C SER A 122 -3.82 -5.96 5.46
N ASN A 123 -4.51 -7.09 5.35
CA ASN A 123 -5.20 -7.73 6.48
C ASN A 123 -4.20 -8.25 7.52
N ILE A 124 -3.12 -8.92 7.08
CA ILE A 124 -2.05 -9.39 7.96
C ILE A 124 -1.44 -8.21 8.74
N LEU A 125 -1.08 -7.12 8.05
CA LEU A 125 -0.54 -5.92 8.71
C LEU A 125 -1.54 -5.29 9.69
N SER A 126 -2.84 -5.35 9.39
CA SER A 126 -3.86 -4.80 10.30
C SER A 126 -3.97 -5.65 11.57
N LEU A 127 -3.91 -6.97 11.44
CA LEU A 127 -3.87 -7.90 12.57
C LEU A 127 -2.60 -7.71 13.41
N GLU A 128 -1.43 -7.58 12.77
CA GLU A 128 -0.16 -7.30 13.44
C GLU A 128 -0.22 -6.01 14.26
N LEU A 129 -0.77 -4.95 13.66
CA LEU A 129 -0.94 -3.65 14.28
C LEU A 129 -1.85 -3.75 15.52
N GLU A 130 -2.98 -4.45 15.42
CA GLU A 130 -3.91 -4.66 16.54
C GLU A 130 -3.32 -5.53 17.66
N GLN A 131 -2.62 -6.61 17.32
CA GLN A 131 -2.00 -7.52 18.27
C GLN A 131 -0.84 -6.87 19.05
N LYS A 132 0.00 -6.08 18.37
CA LYS A 132 1.19 -5.47 18.98
C LYS A 132 0.86 -4.26 19.86
N PHE A 133 -0.12 -3.44 19.49
CA PHE A 133 -0.30 -2.12 20.10
C PHE A 133 -1.66 -1.89 20.75
N GLY A 134 -2.63 -2.79 20.54
CA GLY A 134 -3.97 -2.69 21.12
C GLY A 134 -4.82 -1.60 20.47
N LYS A 135 -6.14 -1.75 20.53
CA LYS A 135 -7.10 -0.92 19.79
C LYS A 135 -7.07 0.57 20.16
N ASP A 136 -6.84 0.88 21.43
CA ASP A 136 -6.92 2.26 21.95
C ASP A 136 -5.85 3.19 21.35
N VAL A 137 -4.60 2.71 21.23
CA VAL A 137 -3.50 3.46 20.63
C VAL A 137 -3.75 3.69 19.13
N LEU A 138 -4.38 2.73 18.47
CA LEU A 138 -4.69 2.81 17.04
C LEU A 138 -5.80 3.81 16.74
N ASP A 139 -6.81 3.88 17.61
CA ASP A 139 -7.91 4.84 17.46
C ASP A 139 -7.41 6.28 17.67
N GLU A 140 -6.41 6.52 18.52
CA GLU A 140 -5.75 7.82 18.65
C GLU A 140 -4.99 8.23 17.38
N LEU A 141 -4.24 7.31 16.77
CA LEU A 141 -3.52 7.57 15.53
C LEU A 141 -4.45 7.76 14.32
N ARG A 142 -5.59 7.06 14.29
CA ARG A 142 -6.60 7.21 13.24
C ARG A 142 -7.17 8.63 13.21
N LYS A 143 -7.41 9.24 14.38
CA LYS A 143 -7.86 10.64 14.48
C LYS A 143 -6.88 11.64 13.86
N ILE A 144 -5.57 11.43 14.06
CA ILE A 144 -4.53 12.29 13.46
C ILE A 144 -4.54 12.22 11.93
N ALA A 145 -4.83 11.03 11.38
CA ALA A 145 -4.94 10.86 9.94
C ALA A 145 -6.28 11.41 9.37
N GLU A 146 -7.36 11.40 10.15
CA GLU A 146 -8.66 11.99 9.78
C GLU A 146 -8.61 13.52 9.71
N GLU A 147 -7.84 14.18 10.59
CA GLU A 147 -7.63 15.64 10.54
C GLU A 147 -7.03 16.12 9.21
N VAL A 148 -6.25 15.27 8.52
CA VAL A 148 -5.68 15.58 7.21
C VAL A 148 -6.75 15.55 6.12
N VAL A 149 -7.70 14.62 6.20
CA VAL A 149 -8.82 14.49 5.25
C VAL A 149 -9.81 15.64 5.42
N LEU A 150 -10.12 16.02 6.66
CA LEU A 150 -11.03 17.14 6.95
C LEU A 150 -10.52 18.48 6.40
N LYS A 151 -9.19 18.70 6.37
CA LYS A 151 -8.58 19.91 5.79
C LYS A 151 -8.76 20.04 4.27
N TRP A 152 -9.06 18.96 3.57
CA TRP A 152 -9.28 18.99 2.12
C TRP A 152 -10.74 19.25 1.74
N HIS A 153 -11.66 19.13 2.71
CA HIS A 153 -13.08 19.36 2.53
C HIS A 153 -13.57 20.67 3.18
N ALA A 154 -12.67 21.47 3.74
CA ALA A 154 -12.92 22.79 4.31
C ALA A 154 -12.40 23.89 3.38
#